data_AF-A0A0R1QFR4-F1
#
_entry.id   AF-A0A0R1QFR4-F1
#
_cell.length_a   1.000
_cell.length_b   1.000
_cell.length_c   1.000
_cell.angle_alpha   90.00
_cell.angle_beta   90.00
_cell.angle_gamma   90.00
#
_symmetry.space_group_name_H-M   'P 1'
#
loop_
_entity.id
_entity.type
_entity.pdbx_description
1 polymer ?
#
loop_
_entity_poly.entity_id
_entity_poly.type
_entity_poly.pdbx_seq_one_letter_code
_entity_poly.pdbx_strand_id
1 'polypeptide(L)' 'MMNDQKKLLEYMSDFYKMPTIELKQKYTMNQLEDAYNEIHNKTRYQKHLDDKKNFSTTYLMKEFSPL' A
#
# COMPACT_ATOMS: atom_id res chain seq x y z
N MET A 1 -9.16 -1.46 -18.02
CA MET A 1 -9.94 -0.29 -17.54
C MET A 1 -11.07 -0.69 -16.59
N MET A 2 -12.19 -1.30 -17.03
CA MET A 2 -13.29 -1.69 -16.10
C MET A 2 -12.91 -2.80 -15.10
N ASN A 3 -12.02 -3.71 -15.53
CA ASN A 3 -11.59 -4.86 -14.73
C ASN A 3 -10.62 -4.45 -13.60
N ASP A 4 -9.84 -3.40 -13.82
CA ASP A 4 -8.82 -2.93 -12.86
C ASP A 4 -9.47 -2.15 -11.71
N GLN A 5 -10.47 -1.31 -12.03
CA GLN A 5 -11.26 -0.61 -11.02
C GLN A 5 -12.08 -1.57 -10.16
N LYS A 6 -12.65 -2.64 -10.75
CA LYS A 6 -13.37 -3.66 -10.00
C LYS A 6 -12.45 -4.41 -9.03
N LYS A 7 -11.26 -4.80 -9.49
CA LYS A 7 -10.24 -5.43 -8.64
C LYS A 7 -9.77 -4.52 -7.51
N LEU A 8 -9.55 -3.23 -7.81
CA LEU A 8 -9.20 -2.24 -6.79
C LEU A 8 -10.30 -2.13 -5.72
N LEU A 9 -11.57 -2.06 -6.13
CA LEU A 9 -12.70 -2.01 -5.21
C LEU A 9 -12.83 -3.28 -4.36
N GLU A 10 -12.67 -4.46 -4.95
CA GLU A 10 -12.67 -5.74 -4.22
C GLU A 10 -11.52 -5.78 -3.20
N TYR A 11 -10.30 -5.42 -3.62
CA TYR A 11 -9.15 -5.34 -2.72
C TYR A 11 -9.39 -4.39 -1.54
N MET A 12 -9.90 -3.19 -1.82
CA MET A 12 -10.16 -2.19 -0.77
C MET A 12 -11.34 -2.58 0.12
N SER A 13 -12.33 -3.28 -0.43
CA SER A 13 -13.46 -3.86 0.32
C SER A 13 -12.96 -4.86 1.35
N ASP A 14 -12.06 -5.75 0.96
CA ASP A 14 -11.46 -6.72 1.86
C ASP A 14 -10.53 -6.05 2.88
N PHE A 15 -9.73 -5.07 2.45
CA PHE A 15 -8.80 -4.33 3.31
C PHE A 15 -9.53 -3.56 4.43
N TYR A 16 -10.58 -2.80 4.08
CA TYR A 16 -11.36 -2.02 5.04
C TYR A 16 -12.48 -2.82 5.72
N LYS A 17 -12.68 -4.09 5.33
CA LYS A 17 -13.81 -4.95 5.77
C LYS A 17 -15.16 -4.25 5.58
N MET A 18 -15.33 -3.61 4.43
CA MET A 18 -16.46 -2.76 4.11
C MET A 18 -17.00 -3.11 2.72
N PRO A 19 -18.32 -3.20 2.51
CA PRO A 19 -18.88 -3.47 1.19
C PRO A 19 -18.42 -2.45 0.14
N THR A 20 -18.18 -2.91 -1.10
CA THR A 20 -17.80 -2.03 -2.23
C THR A 20 -18.77 -0.87 -2.48
N ILE A 21 -20.05 -1.04 -2.15
CA ILE A 21 -21.09 0.00 -2.27
C ILE A 21 -20.81 1.14 -1.28
N GLU A 22 -20.51 0.81 -0.02
CA GLU A 22 -20.18 1.80 1.01
C GLU A 22 -18.85 2.50 0.72
N LEU A 23 -17.87 1.77 0.18
CA LEU A 23 -16.60 2.36 -0.26
C LEU A 23 -16.79 3.41 -1.35
N LYS A 24 -17.66 3.15 -2.34
CA LYS A 24 -17.98 4.11 -3.41
C LYS A 24 -18.73 5.34 -2.93
N GLN A 25 -19.49 5.21 -1.85
CA GLN A 25 -20.19 6.34 -1.23
C GLN A 25 -19.25 7.20 -0.39
N LYS A 26 -18.25 6.58 0.23
CA LYS A 26 -17.34 7.24 1.17
C LYS A 26 -16.07 7.80 0.51
N TYR A 27 -15.61 7.19 -0.58
CA TYR A 27 -14.36 7.52 -1.25
C TYR A 27 -14.53 7.59 -2.76
N THR A 28 -13.80 8.53 -3.37
CA THR A 28 -13.63 8.57 -4.83
C THR A 28 -12.64 7.49 -5.29
N MET A 29 -12.72 7.09 -6.57
CA MET A 29 -11.76 6.09 -7.10
C MET A 29 -10.31 6.54 -6.99
N ASN A 30 -10.02 7.84 -7.17
CA ASN A 30 -8.65 8.36 -7.03
C ASN A 30 -8.13 8.20 -5.59
N GLN A 31 -8.97 8.46 -4.58
CA GLN A 31 -8.58 8.26 -3.18
C GLN A 31 -8.33 6.78 -2.86
N LEU A 32 -9.11 5.87 -3.45
CA LEU A 32 -8.89 4.43 -3.31
C LEU A 32 -7.60 3.99 -4.01
N GLU A 33 -7.27 4.59 -5.15
CA GLU A 33 -6.05 4.30 -5.90
C GLU A 33 -4.80 4.82 -5.16
N ASP A 34 -4.85 6.04 -4.62
CA ASP A 34 -3.80 6.61 -3.77
C ASP A 34 -3.55 5.76 -2.52
N ALA A 35 -4.63 5.37 -1.82
CA ALA A 35 -4.55 4.52 -0.65
C ALA A 35 -3.98 3.13 -0.99
N TYR A 36 -4.40 2.54 -2.12
CA TYR A 36 -3.83 1.28 -2.61
C TYR A 36 -2.32 1.41 -2.89
N ASN A 37 -1.90 2.48 -3.56
CA ASN A 37 -0.49 2.73 -3.85
C ASN A 37 0.32 2.90 -2.56
N GLU A 38 -0.22 3.60 -1.56
CA GLU A 38 0.44 3.74 -0.26
C GLU A 38 0.59 2.39 0.46
N ILE A 39 -0.48 1.59 0.52
CA ILE A 39 -0.46 0.23 1.11
C ILE A 39 0.53 -0.66 0.38
N HIS A 40 0.51 -0.65 -0.95
CA HIS A 40 1.39 -1.46 -1.80
C HIS A 40 2.86 -1.07 -1.58
N ASN A 41 3.16 0.23 -1.58
CA ASN A 41 4.50 0.74 -1.36
C ASN A 41 5.00 0.43 0.05
N LYS A 42 4.17 0.61 1.09
CA LYS A 42 4.51 0.24 2.47
C LYS A 42 4.78 -1.26 2.60
N THR A 43 3.94 -2.11 2.01
CA THR A 43 4.11 -3.57 2.05
C THR A 43 5.39 -4.00 1.33
N ARG A 44 5.66 -3.42 0.15
CA ARG A 44 6.87 -3.70 -0.61
C ARG A 44 8.12 -3.21 0.10
N TYR A 45 8.04 -2.04 0.73
CA TYR A 45 9.13 -1.48 1.52
C TYR A 45 9.40 -2.32 2.78
N GLN A 46 8.36 -2.74 3.49
CA GLN A 46 8.48 -3.65 4.63
C GLN A 46 9.12 -4.98 4.20
N LYS A 47 8.66 -5.56 3.09
CA LYS A 47 9.29 -6.76 2.52
C LYS A 47 10.74 -6.52 2.15
N HIS A 48 11.08 -5.36 1.59
CA HIS A 48 12.45 -4.99 1.30
C HIS A 48 13.31 -4.90 2.58
N LEU A 49 12.78 -4.35 3.66
CA LEU A 49 13.45 -4.32 4.97
C LEU A 49 13.61 -5.71 5.59
N ASP A 50 12.58 -6.56 5.49
CA ASP A 50 12.62 -7.94 6.01
C ASP A 50 13.54 -8.85 5.17
N ASP A 51 13.54 -8.71 3.85
CA ASP A 51 14.53 -9.34 2.96
C ASP A 51 15.95 -8.80 3.26
N LYS A 52 16.04 -7.54 3.71
CA LYS A 52 17.27 -6.90 4.15
C LYS A 52 17.62 -7.13 5.63
N LYS A 53 16.92 -7.97 6.40
CA LYS A 53 17.34 -8.35 7.77
C LYS A 53 18.70 -9.05 7.86
N ASN A 54 19.30 -9.41 6.72
CA ASN A 54 20.68 -9.87 6.62
C ASN A 54 21.71 -8.74 6.35
N PHE A 55 21.30 -7.47 6.21
CA PHE A 55 22.24 -6.35 6.12
C PHE A 55 22.55 -5.83 7.51
N SER A 56 23.84 -5.66 7.82
CA SER A 56 24.28 -5.11 9.09
C SER A 56 23.64 -3.75 9.34
N THR A 57 23.30 -3.48 10.59
CA THR A 57 22.65 -2.27 11.12
C THR A 57 23.25 -0.96 10.57
N THR A 58 24.52 -0.99 10.16
CA THR A 58 25.27 0.09 9.52
C THR A 58 24.72 0.56 8.16
N TYR A 59 24.08 -0.31 7.37
CA TYR A 59 23.54 0.08 6.06
C TYR A 59 22.24 0.89 6.18
N LEU A 60 21.38 0.52 7.14
CA LEU A 60 20.11 1.19 7.37
C LEU A 60 20.28 2.61 7.93
N MET A 61 21.29 2.85 8.77
CA MET A 61 21.54 4.20 9.30
C MET A 61 22.01 5.19 8.21
N LYS A 62 22.60 4.70 7.11
CA LYS A 62 23.16 5.56 6.05
C LYS A 62 22.11 6.15 5.09
N GLU A 63 20.99 5.47 4.88
CA GLU A 63 19.90 5.99 4.03
C GLU A 63 18.98 6.98 4.76
N PHE A 64 18.99 6.96 6.10
CA PHE A 64 18.14 7.82 6.93
C PHE A 64 18.89 8.91 7.69
N SER A 65 20.23 8.97 7.58
CA SER A 65 20.99 10.12 8.05
C SER A 65 20.86 11.25 7.02
N PRO A 66 20.23 12.38 7.36
CA PRO A 66 20.34 13.57 6.55
C PRO A 66 21.78 14.05 6.65
N LEU A 67 22.47 14.18 5.53
CA LEU A 67 23.63 15.06 5.43
C LEU A 67 23.15 16.51 5.58
#